data_AF-A0A4P7C263-F1
#
_entry.id   AF-A0A4P7C263-F1
#
_cell.length_a   1.000
_cell.length_b   1.000
_cell.length_c   1.000
_cell.angle_alpha   90.00
_cell.angle_beta   90.00
_cell.angle_gamma   90.00
#
_symmetry.space_group_name_H-M   'P 1'
#
loop_
_entity.id
_entity.type
_entity.pdbx_description
1 polymer ?
#
loop_
_entity_poly.entity_id
_entity_poly.type
_entity_poly.pdbx_seq_one_letter_code
_entity_poly.pdbx_strand_id
1 'polypeptide(L)'
;MSKMLGEKIMNSLSRKGLWTMLLLLAGCNEVPKGEQNPTMAQHREETAVVQRIDGGTLTTAPETAALPSPAKFTKVLAVDMRVDKHNTVVLKNPRIYYGAPPNSLGNPPMFMAQLLNPQGTVIFTALLWDPRWTFVWSDEENRDFVDVAEAAETVVIVPFKRNMSTMRLVRKEERMASIDLSQAIAAFCAQHREDPDCHRPDPEKPQ
;
A
#
# COMPACT_ATOMS: atom_id res chain seq x y z
N MET A 1 71.72 -5.75 -2.30
CA MET A 1 71.64 -4.70 -3.36
C MET A 1 70.19 -4.24 -3.41
N SER A 2 69.78 -3.26 -2.62
CA SER A 2 69.81 -1.80 -2.87
C SER A 2 68.78 -1.29 -3.88
N LYS A 3 67.79 -0.53 -3.34
CA LYS A 3 67.19 0.75 -3.84
C LYS A 3 66.32 0.64 -5.11
N MET A 4 65.18 1.33 -5.33
CA MET A 4 64.56 2.60 -4.89
C MET A 4 63.01 2.47 -5.04
N LEU A 5 62.15 2.97 -4.14
CA LEU A 5 61.70 4.36 -3.89
C LEU A 5 60.65 4.89 -4.90
N GLY A 6 59.50 5.35 -4.40
CA GLY A 6 58.46 6.02 -5.18
C GLY A 6 57.20 6.39 -4.38
N GLU A 7 57.34 7.19 -3.33
CA GLU A 7 56.26 7.91 -2.63
C GLU A 7 55.60 8.97 -3.53
N LYS A 8 54.27 9.14 -3.42
CA LYS A 8 53.59 10.42 -3.07
C LYS A 8 52.08 10.31 -3.31
N ILE A 9 51.29 10.32 -2.23
CA ILE A 9 49.92 10.82 -2.27
C ILE A 9 49.81 11.92 -1.22
N MET A 10 49.57 13.14 -1.73
CA MET A 10 49.33 14.36 -0.98
C MET A 10 47.98 14.30 -0.29
N ASN A 11 47.99 14.33 1.05
CA ASN A 11 46.86 14.75 1.87
C ASN A 11 46.86 16.28 1.95
N SER A 12 45.86 16.92 1.34
CA SER A 12 45.59 18.34 1.52
C SER A 12 44.46 18.53 2.53
N LEU A 13 44.87 18.82 3.76
CA LEU A 13 44.07 19.36 4.85
C LEU A 13 43.54 20.76 4.47
N SER A 14 42.22 20.93 4.40
CA SER A 14 41.60 22.26 4.37
C SER A 14 41.53 22.83 5.79
N ARG A 15 42.25 23.92 6.01
CA ARG A 15 42.33 24.67 7.28
C ARG A 15 41.23 25.74 7.33
N LYS A 16 40.54 25.76 8.47
CA LYS A 16 40.19 26.91 9.32
C LYS A 16 40.05 28.31 8.68
N GLY A 17 38.89 28.93 8.94
CA GLY A 17 38.71 30.39 8.88
C GLY A 17 37.47 30.84 9.67
N LEU A 18 37.65 31.16 10.96
CA LEU A 18 36.80 32.09 11.73
C LEU A 18 36.87 33.50 11.10
N TRP A 19 35.86 34.36 11.30
CA TRP A 19 35.95 35.71 11.90
C TRP A 19 34.69 36.58 11.66
N THR A 20 34.16 37.13 12.77
CA THR A 20 33.42 38.42 12.99
C THR A 20 32.09 38.71 12.27
N MET A 21 30.93 38.98 12.90
CA MET A 21 30.44 39.93 13.94
C MET A 21 29.75 41.20 13.37
N LEU A 22 28.48 41.38 13.79
CA LEU A 22 27.73 42.63 14.09
C LEU A 22 27.47 43.70 12.99
N LEU A 23 26.18 43.99 12.74
CA LEU A 23 25.58 45.31 13.01
C LEU A 23 24.04 45.30 12.95
N LEU A 24 23.45 45.93 13.97
CA LEU A 24 22.04 46.18 14.25
C LEU A 24 21.46 47.38 13.47
N LEU A 25 20.13 47.51 13.63
CA LEU A 25 19.23 48.69 13.48
C LEU A 25 18.48 48.74 12.15
N ALA A 26 17.21 49.17 12.06
CA ALA A 26 16.10 49.41 12.97
C ALA A 26 14.91 49.77 12.03
N GLY A 27 13.67 49.42 12.39
CA GLY A 27 12.51 49.85 11.61
C GLY A 27 11.18 49.32 12.14
N CYS A 28 10.55 50.11 13.01
CA CYS A 28 9.25 49.91 13.64
C CYS A 28 8.04 50.23 12.73
N ASN A 29 6.85 49.88 13.26
CA ASN A 29 5.47 50.26 12.92
C ASN A 29 4.80 49.45 11.79
N GLU A 30 3.55 48.98 11.88
CA GLU A 30 2.44 49.30 12.79
C GLU A 30 1.39 48.17 12.75
N VAL A 31 0.73 47.91 13.90
CA VAL A 31 -0.40 46.99 14.07
C VAL A 31 -1.68 47.82 14.18
N PRO A 32 -2.77 47.51 13.46
CA PRO A 32 -4.10 47.95 13.85
C PRO A 32 -4.79 46.89 14.71
N LYS A 33 -5.18 47.32 15.92
CA LYS A 33 -6.17 46.68 16.78
C LYS A 33 -7.59 47.01 16.29
N GLY A 34 -8.49 46.06 16.45
CA GLY A 34 -9.95 46.18 16.37
C GLY A 34 -10.49 44.84 15.88
N GLU A 35 -11.35 44.09 16.57
CA GLU A 35 -12.35 44.44 17.58
C GLU A 35 -12.71 43.14 18.33
N GLN A 36 -12.88 43.20 19.64
CA GLN A 36 -13.43 42.11 20.45
C GLN A 36 -14.95 42.24 20.46
N ASN A 37 -15.68 41.12 20.29
CA ASN A 37 -16.68 40.71 21.28
C ASN A 37 -17.18 39.27 21.05
N PRO A 38 -17.70 38.60 22.09
CA PRO A 38 -17.79 37.15 22.20
C PRO A 38 -19.24 36.63 22.18
N THR A 39 -19.36 35.31 22.40
CA THR A 39 -20.48 34.58 23.05
C THR A 39 -21.37 33.74 22.13
N MET A 40 -21.77 32.58 22.69
CA MET A 40 -22.86 31.64 22.34
C MET A 40 -22.47 30.56 21.33
N ALA A 41 -22.12 29.33 21.72
CA ALA A 41 -22.93 28.31 22.40
C ALA A 41 -24.26 28.00 21.70
N GLN A 42 -24.44 26.73 21.36
CA GLN A 42 -25.68 26.03 21.05
C GLN A 42 -26.42 26.45 19.76
N HIS A 43 -26.43 25.58 18.74
CA HIS A 43 -27.57 24.68 18.55
C HIS A 43 -27.27 23.63 17.48
N ARG A 44 -27.46 22.39 17.90
CA ARG A 44 -27.63 21.20 17.09
C ARG A 44 -29.01 21.32 16.44
N GLU A 45 -29.09 21.56 15.14
CA GLU A 45 -30.31 21.32 14.37
C GLU A 45 -30.22 19.89 13.81
N GLU A 46 -30.77 18.97 14.60
CA GLU A 46 -31.32 17.72 14.08
C GLU A 46 -32.57 18.07 13.28
N THR A 47 -32.47 18.08 11.95
CA THR A 47 -33.64 18.08 11.08
C THR A 47 -34.28 16.70 11.13
N ALA A 48 -35.04 16.45 12.19
CA ALA A 48 -35.96 15.34 12.26
C ALA A 48 -37.06 15.56 11.20
N VAL A 49 -36.97 14.83 10.09
CA VAL A 49 -38.08 14.72 9.14
C VAL A 49 -39.17 13.89 9.81
N VAL A 50 -40.16 14.58 10.38
CA VAL A 50 -41.43 14.00 10.79
C VAL A 50 -42.22 13.64 9.54
N GLN A 51 -42.15 12.39 9.09
CA GLN A 51 -43.11 11.87 8.12
C GLN A 51 -44.38 11.43 8.86
N ARG A 52 -45.46 12.15 8.59
CA ARG A 52 -46.84 11.71 8.87
C ARG A 52 -47.10 10.40 8.13
N ILE A 53 -47.59 9.39 8.83
CA ILE A 53 -48.17 8.19 8.22
C ILE A 53 -49.68 8.37 8.28
N ASP A 54 -50.25 8.93 7.22
CA ASP A 54 -51.68 8.80 6.93
C ASP A 54 -51.90 7.55 6.09
N GLY A 55 -52.89 6.75 6.50
CA GLY A 55 -53.17 5.43 5.95
C GLY A 55 -53.39 5.43 4.44
N GLY A 56 -52.67 4.56 3.76
CA GLY A 56 -52.86 4.26 2.35
C GLY A 56 -52.20 2.93 2.01
N THR A 57 -53.02 1.89 1.88
CA THR A 57 -52.61 0.56 1.41
C THR A 57 -52.09 0.68 -0.03
N LEU A 58 -50.78 0.59 -0.21
CA LEU A 58 -50.14 0.35 -1.50
C LEU A 58 -49.08 -0.72 -1.32
N THR A 59 -49.46 -1.94 -1.73
CA THR A 59 -48.64 -3.04 -2.26
C THR A 59 -47.18 -3.07 -1.81
N THR A 60 -46.88 -3.93 -0.84
CA THR A 60 -45.53 -4.45 -0.61
C THR A 60 -45.06 -5.19 -1.85
N ALA A 61 -44.33 -4.51 -2.74
CA ALA A 61 -43.33 -5.19 -3.53
C ALA A 61 -42.28 -5.71 -2.53
N PRO A 62 -41.93 -7.00 -2.52
CA PRO A 62 -40.73 -7.40 -1.80
C PRO A 62 -39.58 -6.83 -2.62
N GLU A 63 -39.08 -5.66 -2.22
CA GLU A 63 -37.75 -5.24 -2.59
C GLU A 63 -36.80 -6.26 -1.95
N THR A 64 -36.61 -7.34 -2.69
CA THR A 64 -35.52 -8.27 -2.50
C THR A 64 -34.27 -7.46 -2.84
N ALA A 65 -33.81 -6.67 -1.89
CA ALA A 65 -32.42 -6.26 -1.80
C ALA A 65 -31.60 -7.51 -1.47
N ALA A 66 -31.60 -8.49 -2.38
CA ALA A 66 -30.53 -9.45 -2.44
C ALA A 66 -29.32 -8.65 -2.91
N LEU A 67 -28.49 -8.21 -1.96
CA LEU A 67 -27.08 -7.99 -2.25
C LEU A 67 -26.62 -9.21 -3.07
N PRO A 68 -25.98 -9.03 -4.23
CA PRO A 68 -25.51 -10.17 -5.00
C PRO A 68 -24.64 -11.01 -4.06
N SER A 69 -24.78 -12.33 -4.10
CA SER A 69 -23.94 -13.26 -3.34
C SER A 69 -22.76 -13.71 -4.23
N PRO A 70 -21.61 -13.01 -4.25
CA PRO A 70 -20.37 -13.55 -4.80
C PRO A 70 -19.51 -14.26 -3.73
N ALA A 71 -19.98 -14.36 -2.48
CA ALA A 71 -19.13 -14.62 -1.33
C ALA A 71 -18.61 -16.06 -1.16
N LYS A 72 -19.27 -17.07 -1.74
CA LYS A 72 -18.98 -18.47 -1.35
C LYS A 72 -17.59 -18.97 -1.78
N PHE A 73 -16.99 -18.39 -2.82
CA PHE A 73 -15.70 -18.84 -3.36
C PHE A 73 -14.73 -17.69 -3.69
N THR A 74 -14.94 -16.50 -3.12
CA THR A 74 -13.95 -15.43 -3.27
C THR A 74 -12.69 -15.86 -2.52
N LYS A 75 -11.54 -15.84 -3.21
CA LYS A 75 -10.25 -16.28 -2.68
C LYS A 75 -9.21 -15.19 -2.87
N VAL A 76 -8.25 -15.16 -1.97
CA VAL A 76 -7.09 -14.28 -2.05
C VAL A 76 -5.81 -15.08 -1.97
N LEU A 77 -4.78 -14.55 -2.63
CA LEU A 77 -3.39 -14.90 -2.39
C LEU A 77 -2.81 -13.86 -1.42
N ALA A 78 -2.21 -14.33 -0.33
CA ALA A 78 -1.42 -13.53 0.58
C ALA A 78 0.05 -13.95 0.50
N VAL A 79 0.95 -12.98 0.39
CA VAL A 79 2.40 -13.20 0.36
C VAL A 79 3.07 -12.25 1.34
N ASP A 80 3.91 -12.80 2.22
CA ASP A 80 4.68 -11.99 3.15
C ASP A 80 5.79 -11.28 2.37
N MET A 81 5.93 -9.97 2.57
CA MET A 81 6.92 -9.14 1.90
C MET A 81 7.75 -8.39 2.94
N ARG A 82 9.08 -8.46 2.78
CA ARG A 82 10.03 -7.62 3.51
C ARG A 82 10.76 -6.73 2.50
N VAL A 83 10.92 -5.45 2.83
CA VAL A 83 11.78 -4.51 2.10
C VAL A 83 12.74 -3.83 3.07
N ASP A 84 13.99 -3.63 2.66
CA ASP A 84 14.98 -2.87 3.43
C ASP A 84 15.36 -1.53 2.76
N LYS A 85 16.17 -0.73 3.44
CA LYS A 85 16.65 0.59 2.99
C LYS A 85 17.39 0.56 1.66
N HIS A 86 18.02 -0.56 1.32
CA HIS A 86 18.70 -0.76 0.03
C HIS A 86 17.72 -1.15 -1.08
N ASN A 87 16.43 -1.18 -0.78
CA ASN A 87 15.34 -1.66 -1.64
C ASN A 87 15.44 -3.15 -1.98
N THR A 88 16.13 -3.95 -1.16
CA THR A 88 16.11 -5.40 -1.31
C THR A 88 14.76 -5.92 -0.87
N VAL A 89 14.08 -6.64 -1.76
CA VAL A 89 12.76 -7.22 -1.49
C VAL A 89 12.88 -8.73 -1.34
N VAL A 90 12.22 -9.27 -0.31
CA VAL A 90 12.08 -10.71 -0.12
C VAL A 90 10.59 -11.06 0.00
N LEU A 91 10.15 -11.99 -0.84
CA LEU A 91 8.80 -12.57 -0.79
C LEU A 91 8.86 -13.94 -0.13
N LYS A 92 7.91 -14.23 0.77
CA LYS A 92 7.88 -15.50 1.53
C LYS A 92 6.45 -15.97 1.76
N ASN A 93 6.34 -17.25 2.12
CA ASN A 93 5.14 -17.87 2.66
C ASN A 93 3.84 -17.55 1.88
N PRO A 94 3.77 -17.88 0.59
CA PRO A 94 2.54 -17.70 -0.17
C PRO A 94 1.43 -18.58 0.43
N ARG A 95 0.27 -17.98 0.68
CA ARG A 95 -0.91 -18.64 1.26
C ARG A 95 -2.16 -18.26 0.48
N ILE A 96 -3.07 -19.20 0.32
CA ILE A 96 -4.38 -18.95 -0.32
C ILE A 96 -5.46 -19.29 0.70
N TYR A 97 -6.47 -18.44 0.81
CA TYR A 97 -7.63 -18.66 1.66
C TYR A 97 -8.85 -17.94 1.10
N TYR A 98 -10.03 -18.33 1.57
CA TYR A 98 -11.28 -17.66 1.22
C TYR A 98 -11.38 -16.29 1.88
N GLY A 99 -11.78 -15.28 1.10
CA GLY A 99 -11.92 -13.91 1.55
C GLY A 99 -11.89 -12.95 0.37
N ALA A 100 -12.22 -11.68 0.63
CA ALA A 100 -12.01 -10.60 -0.31
C ALA A 100 -10.66 -9.91 -0.01
N PRO A 101 -9.91 -9.47 -1.03
CA PRO A 101 -8.70 -8.70 -0.79
C PRO A 101 -9.07 -7.38 -0.09
N PRO A 102 -8.23 -6.88 0.84
CA PRO A 102 -8.44 -5.56 1.38
C PRO A 102 -8.43 -4.54 0.24
N ASN A 103 -9.35 -3.57 0.31
CA ASN A 103 -9.40 -2.43 -0.59
C ASN A 103 -8.23 -1.50 -0.26
N SER A 104 -7.03 -1.82 -0.71
CA SER A 104 -5.88 -0.92 -0.58
C SER A 104 -5.06 -0.95 -1.86
N LEU A 105 -5.45 -0.10 -2.81
CA LEU A 105 -4.67 0.25 -3.99
C LEU A 105 -3.89 1.51 -3.67
N GLY A 106 -2.57 1.47 -3.86
CA GLY A 106 -1.73 2.65 -3.68
C GLY A 106 -1.73 3.57 -4.89
N ASN A 107 -1.98 4.86 -4.66
CA ASN A 107 -1.80 5.90 -5.66
C ASN A 107 -1.06 7.10 -5.03
N PRO A 108 0.14 7.49 -5.51
CA PRO A 108 0.87 6.89 -6.63
C PRO A 108 1.44 5.49 -6.31
N PRO A 109 1.50 4.59 -7.30
CA PRO A 109 2.09 3.27 -7.09
C PRO A 109 3.59 3.34 -6.87
N MET A 110 4.07 2.81 -5.74
CA MET A 110 5.50 2.67 -5.46
C MET A 110 6.01 1.29 -5.85
N PHE A 111 5.17 0.26 -5.73
CA PHE A 111 5.42 -1.09 -6.21
C PHE A 111 4.23 -1.59 -7.03
N MET A 112 4.51 -2.55 -7.92
CA MET A 112 3.51 -3.29 -8.67
C MET A 112 3.65 -4.78 -8.35
N ALA A 113 2.62 -5.38 -7.77
CA ALA A 113 2.48 -6.82 -7.65
C ALA A 113 1.82 -7.35 -8.92
N GLN A 114 2.51 -8.22 -9.63
CA GLN A 114 2.03 -8.83 -10.87
C GLN A 114 1.85 -10.33 -10.66
N LEU A 115 0.70 -10.85 -11.06
CA LEU A 115 0.46 -12.29 -11.16
C LEU A 115 0.70 -12.73 -12.59
N LEU A 116 1.48 -13.78 -12.77
CA LEU A 116 1.81 -14.35 -14.06
C LEU A 116 1.24 -15.76 -14.18
N ASN A 117 0.78 -16.13 -15.38
CA ASN A 117 0.40 -17.50 -15.71
C ASN A 117 1.63 -18.39 -15.99
N PRO A 118 1.48 -19.70 -16.21
CA PRO A 118 2.60 -20.59 -16.51
C PRO A 118 3.39 -20.22 -17.78
N GLN A 119 2.79 -19.45 -18.69
CA GLN A 119 3.43 -18.95 -19.91
C GLN A 119 4.22 -17.65 -19.67
N GLY A 120 4.23 -17.12 -18.44
CA GLY A 120 4.89 -15.86 -18.10
C GLY A 120 4.10 -14.61 -18.50
N THR A 121 2.85 -14.75 -18.92
CA THR A 121 1.95 -13.61 -19.23
C THR A 121 1.39 -13.02 -17.94
N VAL A 122 1.42 -11.69 -17.81
CA VAL A 122 0.79 -10.98 -16.70
C VAL A 122 -0.74 -11.07 -16.85
N ILE A 123 -1.40 -11.62 -15.84
CA ILE A 123 -2.86 -11.82 -15.79
C ILE A 123 -3.56 -10.90 -14.78
N PHE A 124 -2.79 -10.25 -13.90
CA PHE A 124 -3.28 -9.29 -12.92
C PHE A 124 -2.15 -8.38 -12.44
N THR A 125 -2.47 -7.13 -12.12
CA THR A 125 -1.55 -6.15 -11.53
C THR A 125 -2.26 -5.43 -10.38
N ALA A 126 -1.60 -5.33 -9.23
CA ALA A 126 -1.99 -4.49 -8.11
C ALA A 126 -0.91 -3.44 -7.81
N LEU A 127 -1.36 -2.25 -7.47
CA LEU A 127 -0.53 -1.11 -7.08
C LEU A 127 -0.39 -1.06 -5.57
N LEU A 128 0.85 -0.95 -5.07
CA LEU A 128 1.16 -0.98 -3.66
C LEU A 128 1.94 0.26 -3.24
N TRP A 129 1.66 0.74 -2.02
CA TRP A 129 2.50 1.71 -1.33
C TRP A 129 3.83 1.08 -0.91
N ASP A 130 4.82 1.92 -0.65
CA ASP A 130 6.04 1.47 0.01
C ASP A 130 5.73 1.21 1.49
N PRO A 131 5.85 -0.02 2.00
CA PRO A 131 5.46 -0.33 3.38
C PRO A 131 6.38 0.33 4.42
N ARG A 132 7.50 0.95 4.00
CA ARG A 132 8.36 1.73 4.89
C ARG A 132 7.80 3.11 5.19
N TRP A 133 6.82 3.58 4.42
CA TRP A 133 6.26 4.92 4.55
C TRP A 133 5.27 4.97 5.71
N THR A 134 5.53 5.87 6.64
CA THR A 134 4.59 6.25 7.70
C THR A 134 4.29 7.73 7.56
N PHE A 135 3.01 8.08 7.51
CA PHE A 135 2.59 9.48 7.53
C PHE A 135 2.59 9.99 8.96
N VAL A 136 3.32 11.07 9.20
CA VAL A 136 3.46 11.69 10.51
C VAL A 136 3.13 13.17 10.38
N TRP A 137 2.37 13.69 11.33
CA TRP A 137 2.06 15.11 11.43
C TRP A 137 3.19 15.83 12.19
N SER A 138 3.70 16.93 11.66
CA SER A 138 4.63 17.82 12.37
C SER A 138 3.86 18.99 12.96
N ASP A 139 3.81 19.08 14.29
CA ASP A 139 3.24 20.24 14.98
C ASP A 139 4.07 21.51 14.77
N GLU A 140 5.40 21.38 14.61
CA GLU A 140 6.31 22.52 14.40
C GLU A 140 6.15 23.12 13.00
N GLU A 141 6.04 22.27 11.98
CA GLU A 141 5.89 22.71 10.58
C GLU A 141 4.42 22.83 10.15
N ASN A 142 3.48 22.44 11.02
CA ASN A 142 2.03 22.40 10.79
C ASN A 142 1.66 21.73 9.46
N ARG A 143 2.29 20.57 9.18
CA ARG A 143 2.14 19.82 7.93
C ARG A 143 2.42 18.33 8.10
N ASP A 144 1.86 17.53 7.18
CA ASP A 144 2.21 16.12 7.03
C ASP A 144 3.61 15.94 6.41
N PHE A 145 4.33 14.94 6.91
CA PHE A 145 5.55 14.41 6.31
C PHE A 145 5.50 12.88 6.23
N VAL A 146 6.32 12.32 5.35
CA VAL A 146 6.51 10.87 5.23
C VAL A 146 7.82 10.52 5.91
N ASP A 147 7.73 9.79 7.02
CA ASP A 147 8.87 9.11 7.60
C ASP A 147 9.09 7.77 6.88
N VAL A 148 10.35 7.42 6.62
CA VAL A 148 10.73 6.23 5.86
C VAL A 148 11.57 5.32 6.75
N ALA A 149 10.96 4.24 7.22
CA ALA A 149 11.65 3.25 8.04
C ALA A 149 12.79 2.55 7.27
N GLU A 150 13.85 2.16 7.98
CA GLU A 150 15.00 1.44 7.42
C GLU A 150 14.63 0.05 6.87
N ALA A 151 13.55 -0.55 7.38
CA ALA A 151 12.98 -1.79 6.86
C ALA A 151 11.51 -1.90 7.28
N ALA A 152 10.72 -2.64 6.50
CA ALA A 152 9.35 -2.94 6.82
C ALA A 152 8.97 -4.36 6.39
N GLU A 153 8.04 -4.95 7.14
CA GLU A 153 7.35 -6.19 6.82
C GLU A 153 5.87 -5.92 6.60
N THR A 154 5.28 -6.55 5.60
CA THR A 154 3.86 -6.41 5.28
C THR A 154 3.36 -7.67 4.58
N VAL A 155 2.04 -7.77 4.40
CA VAL A 155 1.41 -8.85 3.64
C VAL A 155 0.79 -8.26 2.39
N VAL A 156 1.24 -8.72 1.23
CA VAL A 156 0.62 -8.37 -0.03
C VAL A 156 -0.54 -9.32 -0.27
N ILE A 157 -1.76 -8.77 -0.31
CA ILE A 157 -2.98 -9.54 -0.53
C ILE A 157 -3.58 -9.14 -1.87
N VAL A 158 -3.75 -10.12 -2.76
CA VAL A 158 -4.30 -9.93 -4.11
C VAL A 158 -5.38 -10.97 -4.41
N PRO A 159 -6.31 -10.72 -5.35
CA PRO A 159 -7.26 -11.73 -5.78
C PRO A 159 -6.56 -12.99 -6.26
N PHE A 160 -7.04 -14.16 -5.84
CA PHE A 160 -6.63 -15.43 -6.43
C PHE A 160 -7.08 -15.48 -7.90
N LYS A 161 -6.21 -15.98 -8.78
CA LYS A 161 -6.52 -16.25 -10.18
C LYS A 161 -6.21 -17.71 -10.47
N ARG A 162 -7.18 -18.46 -11.00
CA ARG A 162 -7.07 -19.92 -11.25
C ARG A 162 -5.82 -20.31 -12.02
N ASN A 163 -5.39 -19.49 -12.98
CA ASN A 163 -4.24 -19.75 -13.84
C ASN A 163 -2.97 -19.03 -13.38
N MET A 164 -2.86 -18.52 -12.15
CA MET A 164 -1.62 -17.95 -11.66
C MET A 164 -0.57 -19.03 -11.36
N SER A 165 0.69 -18.72 -11.59
CA SER A 165 1.84 -19.58 -11.28
C SER A 165 2.91 -18.86 -10.48
N THR A 166 3.09 -17.57 -10.76
CA THR A 166 4.17 -16.76 -10.19
C THR A 166 3.61 -15.42 -9.76
N MET A 167 4.09 -14.93 -8.62
CA MET A 167 3.93 -13.52 -8.27
C MET A 167 5.29 -12.83 -8.42
N ARG A 168 5.30 -11.69 -9.11
CA ARG A 168 6.47 -10.82 -9.28
C ARG A 168 6.20 -9.46 -8.66
N LEU A 169 7.20 -8.90 -7.99
CA LEU A 169 7.18 -7.51 -7.57
C LEU A 169 8.07 -6.68 -8.48
N VAL A 170 7.53 -5.55 -8.96
CA VAL A 170 8.19 -4.63 -9.88
C VAL A 170 8.19 -3.22 -9.27
N ARG A 171 9.27 -2.46 -9.47
CA ARG A 171 9.37 -1.04 -9.13
C ARG A 171 10.04 -0.31 -10.29
N LYS A 172 9.40 0.75 -10.81
CA LYS A 172 9.92 1.51 -11.98
C LYS A 172 10.36 0.58 -13.13
N GLU A 173 9.53 -0.40 -13.46
CA GLU A 173 9.78 -1.42 -14.50
C GLU A 173 10.88 -2.44 -14.20
N GLU A 174 11.65 -2.27 -13.12
CA GLU A 174 12.65 -3.23 -12.66
C GLU A 174 12.02 -4.34 -11.80
N ARG A 175 12.39 -5.59 -12.10
CA ARG A 175 11.99 -6.75 -11.29
C ARG A 175 12.79 -6.75 -9.99
N MET A 176 12.08 -6.59 -8.87
CA MET A 176 12.68 -6.60 -7.53
C MET A 176 12.77 -8.01 -6.95
N ALA A 177 11.67 -8.78 -7.06
CA ALA A 177 11.55 -10.12 -6.49
C ALA A 177 10.51 -10.95 -7.25
N SER A 178 10.56 -12.27 -7.08
CA SER A 178 9.58 -13.20 -7.63
C SER A 178 9.44 -14.42 -6.73
N ILE A 179 8.25 -15.01 -6.70
CA ILE A 179 7.98 -16.24 -5.95
C ILE A 179 7.09 -17.17 -6.76
N ASP A 180 7.43 -18.46 -6.74
CA ASP A 180 6.62 -19.54 -7.29
C ASP A 180 5.44 -19.83 -6.35
N LEU A 181 4.25 -19.99 -6.92
CA LEU A 181 3.00 -20.19 -6.18
C LEU A 181 2.54 -21.65 -6.18
N SER A 182 3.27 -22.57 -6.84
CA SER A 182 2.81 -23.95 -7.05
C SER A 182 2.55 -24.69 -5.73
N GLN A 183 3.43 -24.51 -4.74
CA GLN A 183 3.29 -25.13 -3.43
C GLN A 183 2.08 -24.60 -2.67
N ALA A 184 1.82 -23.29 -2.73
CA ALA A 184 0.65 -22.69 -2.07
C ALA A 184 -0.66 -23.16 -2.71
N ILE A 185 -0.70 -23.25 -4.04
CA ILE A 185 -1.86 -23.76 -4.79
C ILE A 185 -2.09 -25.23 -4.44
N ALA A 186 -1.04 -26.06 -4.43
CA ALA A 186 -1.15 -27.46 -4.06
C ALA A 186 -1.65 -27.64 -2.61
N ALA A 187 -1.12 -26.85 -1.67
CA ALA A 187 -1.54 -26.88 -0.27
C ALA A 187 -3.01 -26.49 -0.09
N PHE A 188 -3.45 -25.42 -0.77
CA PHE A 188 -4.86 -25.00 -0.77
C PHE A 188 -5.78 -26.10 -1.32
N CYS A 189 -5.44 -26.67 -2.47
CA CYS A 189 -6.26 -27.71 -3.10
C CYS A 189 -6.26 -29.05 -2.36
N ALA A 190 -5.21 -29.36 -1.61
CA ALA A 190 -5.22 -30.51 -0.71
C ALA A 190 -6.26 -30.36 0.42
N GLN A 191 -6.46 -29.12 0.91
CA GLN A 191 -7.40 -28.79 1.98
C GLN A 191 -8.83 -28.52 1.48
N HIS A 192 -8.98 -28.06 0.24
CA HIS A 192 -10.26 -27.67 -0.35
C HIS A 192 -10.53 -28.43 -1.65
N ARG A 193 -10.67 -29.75 -1.53
CA ARG A 193 -10.83 -30.64 -2.70
C ARG A 193 -12.06 -30.35 -3.55
N GLU A 194 -13.13 -29.83 -2.95
CA GLU A 194 -14.39 -29.50 -3.64
C GLU A 194 -14.38 -28.10 -4.28
N ASP A 195 -13.30 -27.34 -4.11
CA ASP A 195 -13.20 -26.01 -4.71
C ASP A 195 -13.09 -26.14 -6.25
N PRO A 196 -13.90 -25.39 -7.02
CA PRO A 196 -13.94 -25.53 -8.48
C PRO A 196 -12.63 -25.15 -9.17
N ASP A 197 -11.78 -24.33 -8.53
CA ASP A 197 -10.46 -23.98 -9.07
C ASP A 197 -9.40 -25.05 -8.81
N CYS A 198 -9.68 -26.01 -7.92
CA CYS A 198 -8.81 -27.15 -7.62
C CYS A 198 -9.02 -28.35 -8.53
N HIS A 199 -10.09 -28.34 -9.32
CA HIS A 199 -10.29 -29.28 -10.40
C HIS A 199 -9.60 -28.75 -11.65
N ARG A 200 -8.67 -29.51 -12.23
CA ARG A 200 -8.28 -29.25 -13.61
C ARG A 200 -9.45 -29.66 -14.51
N PRO A 201 -9.83 -28.86 -15.52
CA PRO A 201 -10.66 -29.40 -16.59
C PRO A 201 -9.90 -30.58 -17.17
N ASP A 202 -10.54 -31.73 -17.31
CA ASP A 202 -9.95 -32.85 -18.04
C ASP A 202 -9.56 -32.34 -19.44
N PRO A 203 -8.30 -32.50 -19.87
CA PRO A 203 -7.87 -32.01 -21.17
C PRO A 203 -8.49 -32.74 -22.37
N GLU A 204 -9.41 -33.68 -22.18
CA GLU A 204 -9.98 -34.48 -23.28
C GLU A 204 -11.48 -34.75 -23.06
N LYS A 205 -12.32 -33.88 -23.63
CA LYS A 205 -13.48 -34.35 -24.38
C LYS A 205 -13.71 -33.40 -25.55
N PRO A 206 -13.33 -33.80 -26.78
CA PRO A 206 -13.86 -33.16 -27.98
C PRO A 206 -15.40 -33.27 -27.91
N GLN A 207 -16.08 -32.15 -28.11
CA GLN A 207 -17.51 -32.15 -28.43
C GLN A 207 -17.71 -32.59 -29.87
#